data_AF-A0A255S873-F1
#
_entry.id   AF-A0A255S873-F1
#
_cell.length_a   1.000
_cell.length_b   1.000
_cell.length_c   1.000
_cell.angle_alpha   90.00
_cell.angle_beta   90.00
_cell.angle_gamma   90.00
#
_symmetry.space_group_name_H-M   'P 1'
#
loop_
_entity.id
_entity.type
_entity.pdbx_description
1 polymer ?
#
loop_
_entity_poly.entity_id
_entity_poly.type
_entity_poly.pdbx_seq_one_letter_code
_entity_poly.pdbx_strand_id
1 'polypeptide(L)'
;DNNTVVTEPVSVKVSFSGFDFSVVPDQNFATSRASAAEAQVTCIAFKVFDENNKEFYAERKTKGTNENFDQINCELPAGKYTFVAVAHKAKTPSNGAADIASPDKAVINDIILYKSTYATTMSVDITRGEPKEVTMNFGKRITASFSLYISDPYPEEVDEVEIIIDPDQNVGTPNQYTFNPSTGFSFAKQSYTTNFYKKNTPNNSFIDGPMISCFLTATEQVVNVKVNMKDSSGKLIR
;
A
#
# COMPACT_ATOMS: atom_id res chain seq x y z
N ASP A 1 -9.60 31.86 -34.18
CA ASP A 1 -10.78 31.42 -33.40
C ASP A 1 -10.53 30.07 -32.75
N ASN A 2 -9.90 30.07 -31.56
CA ASN A 2 -9.77 28.87 -30.74
C ASN A 2 -11.03 28.76 -29.89
N ASN A 3 -12.03 28.07 -30.42
CA ASN A 3 -13.26 27.77 -29.70
C ASN A 3 -12.95 26.64 -28.70
N THR A 4 -12.31 26.97 -27.57
CA THR A 4 -12.27 26.07 -26.41
C THR A 4 -13.69 25.91 -25.93
N VAL A 5 -14.32 24.79 -26.32
CA VAL A 5 -15.59 24.35 -25.75
C VAL A 5 -15.32 24.13 -24.27
N VAL A 6 -15.72 25.10 -23.44
CA VAL A 6 -15.74 24.96 -21.99
C VAL A 6 -16.83 23.93 -21.70
N THR A 7 -16.43 22.68 -21.55
CA THR A 7 -17.29 21.60 -21.07
C THR A 7 -17.55 21.85 -19.59
N GLU A 8 -18.82 22.09 -19.22
CA GLU A 8 -19.20 22.25 -17.82
C GLU A 8 -18.74 21.05 -16.99
N PRO A 9 -18.09 21.29 -15.83
CA PRO A 9 -17.66 20.22 -14.95
C PRO A 9 -18.85 19.50 -14.33
N VAL A 10 -18.72 18.19 -14.18
CA VAL A 10 -19.68 17.32 -13.50
C VAL A 10 -19.13 16.99 -12.12
N SER A 11 -19.95 17.14 -11.08
CA SER A 11 -19.60 16.72 -9.73
C SER A 11 -19.50 15.20 -9.66
N VAL A 12 -18.37 14.68 -9.22
CA VAL A 12 -18.08 13.26 -9.07
C VAL A 12 -17.75 12.94 -7.61
N LYS A 13 -18.59 12.13 -6.99
CA LYS A 13 -18.39 11.59 -5.65
C LYS A 13 -17.82 10.18 -5.74
N VAL A 14 -16.58 10.02 -5.29
CA VAL A 14 -15.88 8.74 -5.26
C VAL A 14 -15.94 8.17 -3.84
N SER A 15 -16.38 6.92 -3.70
CA SER A 15 -16.37 6.18 -2.43
C SER A 15 -15.40 5.00 -2.50
N PHE A 16 -14.61 4.81 -1.45
CA PHE A 16 -13.62 3.74 -1.34
C PHE A 16 -14.16 2.62 -0.47
N SER A 17 -14.23 1.41 -1.02
CA SER A 17 -14.79 0.26 -0.31
C SER A 17 -14.17 -1.07 -0.75
N GLY A 18 -14.74 -2.18 -0.27
CA GLY A 18 -14.37 -3.51 -0.76
C GLY A 18 -12.98 -3.97 -0.33
N PHE A 19 -12.50 -3.55 0.85
CA PHE A 19 -11.24 -4.02 1.40
C PHE A 19 -11.37 -5.49 1.84
N ASP A 20 -10.83 -6.42 1.05
CA ASP A 20 -10.81 -7.85 1.36
C ASP A 20 -9.51 -8.21 2.10
N PHE A 21 -9.62 -8.56 3.37
CA PHE A 21 -8.52 -8.99 4.22
C PHE A 21 -8.43 -10.51 4.40
N SER A 22 -9.28 -11.27 3.68
CA SER A 22 -9.30 -12.72 3.72
C SER A 22 -8.05 -13.33 3.05
N VAL A 23 -7.67 -14.53 3.50
CA VAL A 23 -6.55 -15.32 2.98
C VAL A 23 -7.07 -16.58 2.27
N VAL A 24 -8.39 -16.70 2.09
CA VAL A 24 -9.00 -17.85 1.42
C VAL A 24 -8.90 -17.68 -0.11
N PRO A 25 -8.68 -18.79 -0.85
CA PRO A 25 -8.88 -18.81 -2.31
C PRO A 25 -10.29 -18.32 -2.66
N ASP A 26 -10.47 -17.75 -3.85
CA ASP A 26 -11.70 -17.09 -4.33
C ASP A 26 -12.99 -17.95 -4.35
N GLN A 27 -12.95 -19.17 -3.82
CA GLN A 27 -14.04 -20.13 -3.87
C GLN A 27 -15.04 -20.05 -2.71
N ASN A 28 -14.85 -19.19 -1.70
CA ASN A 28 -15.83 -19.01 -0.60
C ASN A 28 -16.21 -17.54 -0.41
N PHE A 29 -17.32 -17.15 -1.04
CA PHE A 29 -17.94 -15.83 -0.89
C PHE A 29 -18.61 -15.66 0.48
N ALA A 30 -17.82 -15.53 1.54
CA ALA A 30 -18.23 -14.75 2.69
C ALA A 30 -17.66 -13.35 2.48
N THR A 31 -18.51 -12.38 2.18
CA THR A 31 -18.13 -10.98 1.93
C THR A 31 -17.51 -10.36 3.19
N SER A 32 -16.22 -10.59 3.45
CA SER A 32 -15.44 -9.84 4.44
C SER A 32 -15.02 -8.49 3.85
N ARG A 33 -15.99 -7.73 3.32
CA ARG A 33 -15.75 -6.36 2.85
C ARG A 33 -15.69 -5.47 4.09
N ALA A 34 -14.47 -5.21 4.54
CA ALA A 34 -14.22 -4.32 5.67
C ALA A 34 -14.34 -2.85 5.25
N SER A 35 -14.67 -2.00 6.22
CA SER A 35 -14.37 -0.58 6.20
C SER A 35 -12.86 -0.34 6.16
N ALA A 36 -12.43 0.86 5.76
CA ALA A 36 -11.02 1.24 5.81
C ALA A 36 -10.43 1.11 7.23
N ALA A 37 -11.25 1.34 8.27
CA ALA A 37 -10.84 1.19 9.66
C ALA A 37 -10.58 -0.28 10.05
N GLU A 38 -11.49 -1.20 9.70
CA GLU A 38 -11.32 -2.64 9.95
C GLU A 38 -10.16 -3.22 9.15
N ALA A 39 -9.94 -2.72 7.93
CA ALA A 39 -8.78 -3.06 7.11
C ALA A 39 -7.47 -2.42 7.62
N GLN A 40 -7.52 -1.60 8.66
CA GLN A 40 -6.40 -0.86 9.25
C GLN A 40 -5.68 0.09 8.27
N VAL A 41 -6.38 0.57 7.24
CA VAL A 41 -5.87 1.57 6.31
C VAL A 41 -5.77 2.91 7.04
N THR A 42 -4.64 3.60 6.85
CA THR A 42 -4.40 4.93 7.44
C THR A 42 -4.13 6.00 6.39
N CYS A 43 -3.82 5.61 5.15
CA CYS A 43 -3.55 6.52 4.05
C CYS A 43 -4.24 6.05 2.76
N ILE A 44 -4.81 6.99 2.01
CA ILE A 44 -5.39 6.76 0.67
C ILE A 44 -4.84 7.82 -0.27
N ALA A 45 -4.27 7.40 -1.39
CA ALA A 45 -3.93 8.26 -2.53
C ALA A 45 -4.91 7.98 -3.66
N PHE A 46 -5.41 9.04 -4.28
CA PHE A 46 -6.30 8.98 -5.43
C PHE A 46 -5.80 9.92 -6.51
N LYS A 47 -5.76 9.42 -7.75
CA LYS A 47 -5.49 10.23 -8.94
C LYS A 47 -6.43 9.88 -10.08
N VAL A 48 -6.77 10.89 -10.86
CA VAL A 48 -7.53 10.79 -12.09
C VAL A 48 -6.62 11.16 -13.25
N PHE A 49 -6.54 10.28 -14.23
CA PHE A 49 -5.82 10.50 -15.48
C PHE A 49 -6.84 10.60 -16.63
N ASP A 50 -6.62 11.54 -17.56
CA ASP A 50 -7.42 11.61 -18.79
C ASP A 50 -7.05 10.49 -19.78
N GLU A 51 -7.70 10.47 -20.95
CA GLU A 51 -7.46 9.49 -22.00
C GLU A 51 -6.02 9.50 -22.55
N ASN A 52 -5.26 10.58 -22.33
CA ASN A 52 -3.87 10.73 -22.75
C ASN A 52 -2.89 10.41 -21.60
N ASN A 53 -3.38 9.80 -20.50
CA ASN A 53 -2.64 9.53 -19.28
C ASN A 53 -2.06 10.78 -18.60
N LYS A 54 -2.64 11.96 -18.86
CA LYS A 54 -2.27 13.18 -18.16
C LYS A 54 -3.05 13.27 -16.86
N GLU A 55 -2.35 13.59 -15.77
CA GLU A 55 -2.99 13.86 -14.49
C GLU A 55 -3.97 15.03 -14.61
N PHE A 56 -5.22 14.79 -14.21
CA PHE A 56 -6.27 15.78 -14.17
C PHE A 56 -6.62 16.18 -12.73
N TYR A 57 -6.62 15.22 -11.81
CA TYR A 57 -6.95 15.42 -10.41
C TYR A 57 -6.11 14.52 -9.51
N ALA A 58 -5.79 15.00 -8.31
CA ALA A 58 -5.10 14.24 -7.29
C ALA A 58 -5.57 14.66 -5.89
N GLU A 59 -5.77 13.69 -5.01
CA GLU A 59 -6.01 13.93 -3.59
C GLU A 59 -5.35 12.83 -2.75
N ARG A 60 -4.85 13.22 -1.58
CA ARG A 60 -4.28 12.31 -0.59
C ARG A 60 -5.00 12.49 0.73
N LYS A 61 -5.40 11.40 1.35
CA LYS A 61 -6.08 11.36 2.64
C LYS A 61 -5.28 10.60 3.66
N THR A 62 -5.27 11.12 4.88
CA THR A 62 -4.65 10.54 6.06
C THR A 62 -5.67 10.47 7.19
N LYS A 63 -5.80 9.29 7.81
CA LYS A 63 -6.76 9.02 8.87
C LYS A 63 -6.50 9.93 10.08
N GLY A 64 -7.57 10.56 10.57
CA GLY A 64 -7.51 11.50 11.70
C GLY A 64 -7.13 12.93 11.31
N THR A 65 -6.73 13.17 10.07
CA THR A 65 -6.46 14.51 9.52
C THR A 65 -7.54 14.95 8.55
N ASN A 66 -7.96 14.06 7.64
CA ASN A 66 -8.99 14.37 6.64
C ASN A 66 -10.34 13.82 7.08
N GLU A 67 -11.38 14.67 7.01
CA GLU A 67 -12.77 14.24 7.13
C GLU A 67 -13.18 13.35 5.94
N ASN A 68 -14.22 12.52 6.15
CA ASN A 68 -14.73 11.59 5.15
C ASN A 68 -13.59 10.79 4.49
N PHE A 69 -12.75 10.15 5.32
CA PHE A 69 -11.48 9.53 4.92
C PHE A 69 -11.61 8.59 3.71
N ASP A 70 -12.77 7.95 3.57
CA ASP A 70 -13.12 6.97 2.54
C ASP A 70 -13.91 7.55 1.35
N GLN A 71 -14.05 8.87 1.24
CA GLN A 71 -14.77 9.52 0.14
C GLN A 71 -14.00 10.70 -0.44
N ILE A 72 -14.14 10.97 -1.72
CA ILE A 72 -13.56 12.13 -2.41
C ILE A 72 -14.66 12.78 -3.26
N ASN A 73 -14.68 14.11 -3.29
CA ASN A 73 -15.53 14.86 -4.22
C ASN A 73 -14.62 15.65 -5.15
N CYS A 74 -14.80 15.48 -6.45
CA CYS A 74 -14.04 16.19 -7.48
C CYS A 74 -14.95 16.63 -8.61
N GLU A 75 -14.49 17.56 -9.44
CA GLU A 75 -15.23 18.07 -10.59
C GLU A 75 -14.49 17.70 -11.87
N LEU A 76 -15.15 16.96 -12.74
CA LEU A 76 -14.57 16.45 -13.99
C LEU A 76 -15.44 16.86 -15.17
N PRO A 77 -14.86 17.46 -16.23
CA PRO A 77 -15.57 17.64 -17.48
C PRO A 77 -15.97 16.31 -18.12
N ALA A 78 -16.95 16.35 -19.02
CA ALA A 78 -17.32 15.17 -19.80
C ALA A 78 -16.12 14.64 -20.59
N GLY A 79 -15.86 13.33 -20.48
CA GLY A 79 -14.65 12.70 -21.01
C GLY A 79 -14.44 11.30 -20.45
N LYS A 80 -13.41 10.62 -20.92
CA LYS A 80 -12.99 9.30 -20.42
C LYS A 80 -11.80 9.44 -19.51
N TYR A 81 -11.84 8.77 -18.37
CA TYR A 81 -10.80 8.86 -17.36
C TYR A 81 -10.40 7.50 -16.82
N THR A 82 -9.17 7.41 -16.32
CA THR A 82 -8.68 6.31 -15.50
C THR A 82 -8.50 6.80 -14.07
N PHE A 83 -9.28 6.22 -13.17
CA PHE A 83 -9.21 6.48 -11.74
C PHE A 83 -8.27 5.46 -11.12
N VAL A 84 -7.35 5.93 -10.29
CA VAL A 84 -6.33 5.11 -9.62
C VAL A 84 -6.39 5.41 -8.15
N ALA A 85 -6.54 4.38 -7.33
CA ALA A 85 -6.53 4.50 -5.88
C ALA A 85 -5.54 3.52 -5.26
N VAL A 86 -4.76 4.00 -4.30
CA VAL A 86 -3.85 3.18 -3.48
C VAL A 86 -4.18 3.44 -2.02
N ALA A 87 -4.48 2.39 -1.28
CA ALA A 87 -4.79 2.46 0.13
C ALA A 87 -3.81 1.61 0.92
N HIS A 88 -3.17 2.17 1.93
CA HIS A 88 -2.26 1.42 2.78
C HIS A 88 -2.26 1.89 4.23
N LYS A 89 -1.68 1.05 5.09
CA LYS A 89 -1.23 1.45 6.42
C LYS A 89 0.17 2.03 6.30
N ALA A 90 0.34 3.24 6.82
CA ALA A 90 1.64 3.85 7.06
C ALA A 90 2.10 3.59 8.50
N LYS A 91 3.41 3.50 8.75
CA LYS A 91 3.95 3.34 10.11
C LYS A 91 3.54 4.49 11.00
N THR A 92 3.68 5.70 10.47
CA THR A 92 3.12 6.93 11.05
C THR A 92 2.30 7.62 9.99
N PRO A 93 1.11 8.17 10.32
CA PRO A 93 0.28 8.89 9.35
C PRO A 93 1.01 10.03 8.63
N SER A 94 2.05 10.60 9.24
CA SER A 94 2.94 11.62 8.65
C SER A 94 3.82 11.13 7.49
N ASN A 95 4.01 9.81 7.32
CA ASN A 95 4.75 9.26 6.17
C ASN A 95 3.96 9.41 4.87
N GLY A 96 2.67 9.75 4.97
CA GLY A 96 1.82 10.13 3.86
C GLY A 96 1.28 8.94 3.07
N ALA A 97 0.39 9.26 2.13
CA ALA A 97 -0.12 8.30 1.17
C ALA A 97 0.86 8.07 0.02
N ALA A 98 0.64 6.99 -0.72
CA ALA A 98 1.44 6.65 -1.89
C ALA A 98 1.54 7.79 -2.93
N ASP A 99 2.62 7.77 -3.69
CA ASP A 99 2.77 8.60 -4.87
C ASP A 99 2.36 7.81 -6.13
N ILE A 100 1.32 8.27 -6.80
CA ILE A 100 0.81 7.65 -8.04
C ILE A 100 1.39 8.45 -9.21
N ALA A 101 2.31 7.87 -9.97
CA ALA A 101 2.93 8.55 -11.11
C ALA A 101 2.12 8.36 -12.40
N SER A 102 1.45 7.22 -12.54
CA SER A 102 0.61 6.86 -13.70
C SER A 102 -0.35 5.73 -13.31
N PRO A 103 -1.33 5.37 -14.16
CA PRO A 103 -2.19 4.20 -13.92
C PRO A 103 -1.45 2.90 -13.60
N ASP A 104 -0.26 2.74 -14.16
CA ASP A 104 0.53 1.53 -14.01
C ASP A 104 1.72 1.68 -13.08
N LYS A 105 1.92 2.81 -12.40
CA LYS A 105 3.07 3.03 -11.51
C LYS A 105 2.71 3.85 -10.28
N ALA A 106 2.92 3.24 -9.11
CA ALA A 106 2.88 3.93 -7.82
C ALA A 106 4.06 3.53 -6.92
N VAL A 107 4.35 4.38 -5.95
CA VAL A 107 5.43 4.21 -4.98
C VAL A 107 4.87 4.46 -3.57
N ILE A 108 5.12 3.53 -2.65
CA ILE A 108 4.94 3.76 -1.21
C ILE A 108 6.30 4.09 -0.62
N ASN A 109 6.39 5.24 0.06
CA ASN A 109 7.57 5.67 0.79
C ASN A 109 7.36 5.45 2.28
N ASP A 110 7.79 4.31 2.80
CA ASP A 110 7.67 4.00 4.23
C ASP A 110 8.79 3.05 4.65
N ILE A 111 9.18 3.10 5.92
CA ILE A 111 10.26 2.27 6.43
C ILE A 111 9.87 0.80 6.61
N ILE A 112 8.56 0.51 6.57
CA ILE A 112 8.01 -0.85 6.64
C ILE A 112 6.81 -0.91 5.70
N LEU A 113 6.75 -1.93 4.86
CA LEU A 113 5.54 -2.29 4.13
C LEU A 113 4.60 -3.10 5.03
N TYR A 114 3.34 -2.69 5.17
CA TYR A 114 2.34 -3.41 5.96
C TYR A 114 1.44 -4.28 5.09
N LYS A 115 0.92 -5.37 5.67
CA LYS A 115 -0.07 -6.25 5.02
C LYS A 115 -1.32 -5.52 4.51
N SER A 116 -1.72 -4.45 5.19
CA SER A 116 -2.85 -3.61 4.80
C SER A 116 -2.41 -2.69 3.68
N THR A 117 -2.26 -3.23 2.48
CA THR A 117 -1.89 -2.51 1.26
C THR A 117 -2.74 -3.02 0.11
N TYR A 118 -3.37 -2.09 -0.59
CA TYR A 118 -4.38 -2.34 -1.62
C TYR A 118 -4.21 -1.33 -2.75
N ALA A 119 -4.57 -1.73 -3.96
CA ALA A 119 -4.64 -0.82 -5.10
C ALA A 119 -5.77 -1.23 -6.04
N THR A 120 -6.34 -0.26 -6.73
CA THR A 120 -7.38 -0.51 -7.73
C THR A 120 -7.36 0.58 -8.79
N THR A 121 -7.70 0.18 -10.01
CA THR A 121 -7.84 1.08 -11.17
C THR A 121 -9.21 0.87 -11.79
N MET A 122 -9.86 1.94 -12.23
CA MET A 122 -11.18 1.88 -12.85
C MET A 122 -11.27 2.87 -14.01
N SER A 123 -11.78 2.43 -15.15
CA SER A 123 -12.16 3.33 -16.25
C SER A 123 -13.54 3.93 -15.98
N VAL A 124 -13.66 5.24 -16.11
CA VAL A 124 -14.88 6.00 -15.82
C VAL A 124 -15.16 6.98 -16.96
N ASP A 125 -16.32 6.81 -17.58
CA ASP A 125 -16.84 7.76 -18.57
C ASP A 125 -17.70 8.81 -17.86
N ILE A 126 -17.32 10.09 -17.95
CA ILE A 126 -18.11 11.22 -17.43
C ILE A 126 -18.97 11.78 -18.56
N THR A 127 -20.28 11.75 -18.37
CA THR A 127 -21.26 12.35 -19.28
C THR A 127 -21.79 13.64 -18.68
N ARG A 128 -22.12 14.62 -19.53
CA ARG A 128 -22.74 15.88 -19.07
C ARG A 128 -24.06 15.61 -18.35
N GLY A 129 -24.41 16.48 -17.41
CA GLY A 129 -25.69 16.43 -16.69
C GLY A 129 -25.49 16.20 -15.20
N GLU A 130 -26.20 15.21 -14.66
CA GLU A 130 -26.29 14.97 -13.23
C GLU A 130 -24.96 14.54 -12.58
N PRO A 131 -24.78 14.83 -11.27
CA PRO A 131 -23.65 14.34 -10.50
C PRO A 131 -23.49 12.82 -10.61
N LYS A 132 -22.24 12.36 -10.63
CA LYS A 132 -21.90 10.95 -10.74
C LYS A 132 -21.35 10.40 -9.43
N GLU A 133 -21.90 9.28 -8.99
CA GLU A 133 -21.33 8.51 -7.89
C GLU A 133 -20.51 7.33 -8.44
N VAL A 134 -19.28 7.17 -7.94
CA VAL A 134 -18.36 6.11 -8.33
C VAL A 134 -17.90 5.38 -7.08
N THR A 135 -18.04 4.06 -7.06
CA THR A 135 -17.51 3.23 -5.97
C THR A 135 -16.29 2.45 -6.47
N MET A 136 -15.12 2.74 -5.92
CA MET A 136 -13.90 1.99 -6.19
C MET A 136 -13.74 0.87 -5.16
N ASN A 137 -13.81 -0.37 -5.63
CA ASN A 137 -13.60 -1.56 -4.81
C ASN A 137 -12.12 -1.97 -4.86
N PHE A 138 -11.46 -2.03 -3.70
CA PHE A 138 -10.05 -2.38 -3.60
C PHE A 138 -9.76 -3.87 -3.77
N GLY A 139 -10.69 -4.75 -3.41
CA GLY A 139 -10.47 -6.20 -3.47
C GLY A 139 -9.40 -6.67 -2.49
N LYS A 140 -8.63 -7.69 -2.88
CA LYS A 140 -7.62 -8.34 -2.04
C LYS A 140 -6.40 -7.46 -1.81
N ARG A 141 -5.68 -7.77 -0.74
CA ARG A 141 -4.34 -7.22 -0.47
C ARG A 141 -3.38 -7.57 -1.60
N ILE A 142 -2.53 -6.61 -1.94
CA ILE A 142 -1.47 -6.80 -2.93
C ILE A 142 -0.13 -7.23 -2.29
N THR A 143 -0.18 -7.66 -1.03
CA THR A 143 0.96 -8.13 -0.26
C THR A 143 0.71 -9.53 0.31
N ALA A 144 1.78 -10.31 0.42
CA ALA A 144 1.84 -11.52 1.24
C ALA A 144 2.45 -11.17 2.60
N SER A 145 2.12 -11.93 3.64
CA SER A 145 2.71 -11.73 4.98
C SER A 145 3.05 -13.04 5.65
N PHE A 146 4.18 -13.05 6.34
CA PHE A 146 4.74 -14.21 7.01
C PHE A 146 5.00 -13.86 8.47
N SER A 147 4.49 -14.68 9.38
CA SER A 147 4.87 -14.61 10.79
C SER A 147 6.11 -15.47 11.00
N LEU A 148 7.14 -14.90 11.60
CA LEU A 148 8.36 -15.63 11.91
C LEU A 148 8.32 -16.13 13.36
N TYR A 149 8.78 -17.36 13.56
CA TYR A 149 8.92 -17.96 14.87
C TYR A 149 10.38 -18.33 15.07
N ILE A 150 11.00 -17.85 16.14
CA ILE A 150 12.41 -18.11 16.43
C ILE A 150 12.49 -19.20 17.49
N SER A 151 12.99 -20.36 17.09
CA SER A 151 13.17 -21.53 17.95
C SER A 151 14.59 -21.69 18.48
N ASP A 152 15.57 -21.09 17.81
CA ASP A 152 16.97 -21.30 18.13
C ASP A 152 17.39 -20.49 19.37
N PRO A 153 18.29 -21.02 20.20
CA PRO A 153 18.89 -20.24 21.27
C PRO A 153 19.70 -19.08 20.69
N TYR A 154 19.68 -17.94 21.38
CA TYR A 154 20.42 -16.74 21.01
C TYR A 154 21.20 -16.19 22.21
N PRO A 155 22.34 -15.51 21.99
CA PRO A 155 23.13 -14.91 23.07
C PRO A 155 22.30 -13.94 23.92
N GLU A 156 22.61 -13.86 25.22
CA GLU A 156 21.84 -13.04 26.17
C GLU A 156 21.91 -11.55 25.81
N GLU A 157 23.05 -11.12 25.28
CA GLU A 157 23.34 -9.74 24.86
C GLU A 157 22.58 -9.28 23.61
N VAL A 158 21.86 -10.17 22.90
CA VAL A 158 21.05 -9.77 21.75
C VAL A 158 19.84 -8.97 22.23
N ASP A 159 19.71 -7.73 21.76
CA ASP A 159 18.62 -6.81 22.09
C ASP A 159 17.76 -6.44 20.87
N GLU A 160 18.31 -6.57 19.67
CA GLU A 160 17.63 -6.33 18.40
C GLU A 160 17.93 -7.46 17.42
N VAL A 161 16.90 -7.88 16.70
CA VAL A 161 17.07 -8.71 15.51
C VAL A 161 16.52 -7.95 14.31
N GLU A 162 17.33 -7.87 13.27
CA GLU A 162 17.00 -7.27 11.99
C GLU A 162 16.94 -8.37 10.94
N ILE A 163 15.84 -8.41 10.19
CA ILE A 163 15.63 -9.36 9.11
C ILE A 163 15.45 -8.57 7.83
N ILE A 164 16.28 -8.90 6.83
CA ILE A 164 16.29 -8.25 5.53
C ILE A 164 16.05 -9.32 4.46
N ILE A 165 14.93 -9.21 3.75
CA ILE A 165 14.64 -10.00 2.56
C ILE A 165 15.24 -9.29 1.35
N ASP A 166 16.01 -10.04 0.56
CA ASP A 166 16.73 -9.61 -0.63
C ASP A 166 17.57 -8.34 -0.43
N PRO A 167 18.57 -8.38 0.47
CA PRO A 167 19.29 -7.21 0.99
C PRO A 167 20.03 -6.39 -0.08
N ASP A 168 20.29 -6.98 -1.25
CA ASP A 168 21.02 -6.34 -2.35
C ASP A 168 20.10 -5.55 -3.30
N GLN A 169 18.78 -5.53 -3.05
CA GLN A 169 17.82 -4.77 -3.85
C GLN A 169 17.55 -3.38 -3.30
N ASN A 170 17.14 -2.45 -4.16
CA ASN A 170 16.75 -1.08 -3.82
C ASN A 170 17.80 -0.29 -2.99
N VAL A 171 19.09 -0.63 -3.10
CA VAL A 171 20.18 -0.02 -2.31
C VAL A 171 20.25 1.52 -2.47
N GLY A 172 19.92 2.05 -3.65
CA GLY A 172 19.89 3.49 -3.91
C GLY A 172 18.59 4.20 -3.51
N THR A 173 17.53 3.45 -3.19
CA THR A 173 16.20 3.97 -2.85
C THR A 173 15.57 3.13 -1.73
N PRO A 174 16.23 3.05 -0.56
CA PRO A 174 15.69 2.28 0.56
C PRO A 174 14.32 2.84 0.94
N ASN A 175 13.42 1.99 1.44
CA ASN A 175 12.08 2.37 1.90
C ASN A 175 11.15 2.88 0.78
N GLN A 176 11.53 2.71 -0.49
CA GLN A 176 10.67 2.99 -1.64
C GLN A 176 10.17 1.69 -2.24
N TYR A 177 8.87 1.45 -2.13
CA TYR A 177 8.23 0.26 -2.67
C TYR A 177 7.45 0.58 -3.93
N THR A 178 7.99 0.21 -5.09
CA THR A 178 7.39 0.53 -6.39
C THR A 178 6.59 -0.66 -6.93
N PHE A 179 5.38 -0.40 -7.43
CA PHE A 179 4.48 -1.45 -7.93
C PHE A 179 3.52 -0.89 -8.98
N ASN A 180 2.85 -1.78 -9.69
CA ASN A 180 1.81 -1.44 -10.66
C ASN A 180 0.43 -1.49 -9.99
N PRO A 181 -0.31 -0.37 -9.87
CA PRO A 181 -1.65 -0.32 -9.27
C PRO A 181 -2.72 -1.14 -10.00
N SER A 182 -2.60 -1.32 -11.32
CA SER A 182 -3.60 -2.05 -12.12
C SER A 182 -3.51 -3.57 -11.93
N THR A 183 -2.31 -4.08 -11.61
CA THR A 183 -2.08 -5.51 -11.35
C THR A 183 -1.86 -5.84 -9.87
N GLY A 184 -1.47 -4.84 -9.07
CA GLY A 184 -1.01 -5.02 -7.69
C GLY A 184 0.41 -5.56 -7.56
N PHE A 185 1.09 -5.90 -8.67
CA PHE A 185 2.39 -6.54 -8.61
C PHE A 185 3.55 -5.55 -8.52
N SER A 186 4.57 -5.92 -7.77
CA SER A 186 5.87 -5.29 -7.84
C SER A 186 6.50 -5.49 -9.23
N PHE A 187 7.17 -4.46 -9.75
CA PHE A 187 7.87 -4.53 -11.05
C PHE A 187 9.13 -5.40 -11.02
N ALA A 188 9.74 -5.54 -9.85
CA ALA A 188 11.01 -6.23 -9.67
C ALA A 188 11.09 -6.84 -8.27
N LYS A 189 12.18 -7.55 -7.99
CA LYS A 189 12.54 -7.89 -6.61
C LYS A 189 12.78 -6.61 -5.82
N GLN A 190 12.40 -6.62 -4.55
CA GLN A 190 12.54 -5.46 -3.66
C GLN A 190 13.10 -5.93 -2.33
N SER A 191 13.78 -5.03 -1.63
CA SER A 191 14.31 -5.29 -0.30
C SER A 191 13.28 -4.93 0.76
N TYR A 192 13.07 -5.84 1.71
CA TYR A 192 12.13 -5.64 2.82
C TYR A 192 12.86 -5.85 4.14
N THR A 193 12.91 -4.80 4.96
CA THR A 193 13.56 -4.83 6.27
C THR A 193 12.52 -4.75 7.37
N THR A 194 12.68 -5.60 8.38
CA THR A 194 11.97 -5.45 9.66
C THR A 194 12.97 -5.49 10.81
N ASN A 195 12.68 -4.72 11.85
CA ASN A 195 13.45 -4.70 13.09
C ASN A 195 12.50 -5.02 14.24
N PHE A 196 12.96 -5.86 15.16
CA PHE A 196 12.22 -6.18 16.36
C PHE A 196 13.16 -6.24 17.55
N TYR A 197 12.72 -5.60 18.62
CA TYR A 197 13.52 -5.34 19.80
C TYR A 197 13.01 -6.20 20.94
N LYS A 198 13.93 -6.87 21.64
CA LYS A 198 13.63 -7.76 22.78
C LYS A 198 12.72 -7.08 23.79
N LYS A 199 13.06 -5.85 24.18
CA LYS A 199 12.30 -5.01 25.14
C LYS A 199 10.85 -4.70 24.75
N ASN A 200 10.50 -4.85 23.47
CA ASN A 200 9.16 -4.55 22.96
C ASN A 200 8.28 -5.81 22.85
N THR A 201 8.76 -6.96 23.34
CA THR A 201 8.05 -8.24 23.25
C THR A 201 7.43 -8.64 24.61
N PRO A 202 6.33 -9.41 24.63
CA PRO A 202 5.62 -9.76 25.87
C PRO A 202 6.44 -10.49 26.94
N ASN A 203 7.59 -11.08 26.59
CA ASN A 203 8.43 -11.87 27.49
C ASN A 203 9.92 -11.48 27.45
N ASN A 204 10.26 -10.31 26.89
CA ASN A 204 11.65 -9.95 26.58
C ASN A 204 12.38 -11.06 25.82
N SER A 205 11.71 -11.65 24.82
CA SER A 205 12.20 -12.78 24.03
C SER A 205 11.86 -12.62 22.54
N PHE A 206 12.59 -13.32 21.68
CA PHE A 206 12.38 -13.27 20.24
C PHE A 206 11.48 -14.38 19.69
N ILE A 207 10.93 -15.23 20.57
CA ILE A 207 10.17 -16.44 20.21
C ILE A 207 9.01 -16.10 19.27
N ASP A 208 8.19 -15.13 19.66
CA ASP A 208 7.11 -14.58 18.84
C ASP A 208 7.68 -13.47 17.96
N GLY A 209 8.38 -13.89 16.90
CA GLY A 209 9.05 -13.01 15.96
C GLY A 209 8.10 -12.08 15.19
N PRO A 210 8.65 -11.17 14.38
CA PRO A 210 7.85 -10.18 13.68
C PRO A 210 7.03 -10.82 12.55
N MET A 211 6.01 -10.09 12.13
CA MET A 211 5.37 -10.30 10.83
C MET A 211 6.09 -9.47 9.78
N ILE A 212 6.43 -10.08 8.65
CA ILE A 212 7.02 -9.41 7.49
C ILE A 212 6.01 -9.43 6.36
N SER A 213 5.82 -8.30 5.68
CA SER A 213 4.97 -8.20 4.49
C SER A 213 5.80 -7.83 3.26
N CYS A 214 5.50 -8.48 2.14
CA CYS A 214 6.17 -8.27 0.86
C CYS A 214 5.13 -8.05 -0.23
N PHE A 215 5.43 -7.27 -1.27
CA PHE A 215 4.55 -7.22 -2.44
C PHE A 215 4.50 -8.56 -3.18
N LEU A 216 3.34 -8.84 -3.76
CA LEU A 216 3.19 -9.93 -4.72
C LEU A 216 3.90 -9.59 -6.03
N THR A 217 4.31 -10.62 -6.76
CA THR A 217 5.00 -10.49 -8.05
C THR A 217 4.35 -11.42 -9.06
N ALA A 218 4.45 -11.09 -10.36
CA ALA A 218 3.80 -11.86 -11.41
C ALA A 218 4.41 -13.26 -11.62
N THR A 219 5.64 -13.47 -11.15
CA THR A 219 6.39 -14.72 -11.28
C THR A 219 7.04 -15.08 -9.96
N GLU A 220 7.19 -16.37 -9.67
CA GLU A 220 7.90 -16.84 -8.48
C GLU A 220 9.31 -16.24 -8.36
N GLN A 221 9.73 -15.98 -7.11
CA GLN A 221 11.03 -15.39 -6.81
C GLN A 221 11.77 -16.20 -5.76
N VAL A 222 13.05 -16.49 -6.03
CA VAL A 222 14.02 -16.92 -5.01
C VAL A 222 14.67 -15.67 -4.44
N VAL A 223 14.65 -15.52 -3.11
CA VAL A 223 15.18 -14.36 -2.38
C VAL A 223 16.20 -14.82 -1.35
N ASN A 224 17.24 -14.02 -1.16
CA ASN A 224 18.16 -14.19 -0.05
C ASN A 224 17.54 -13.60 1.22
N VAL A 225 17.75 -14.23 2.38
CA VAL A 225 17.34 -13.67 3.67
C VAL A 225 18.57 -13.48 4.52
N LYS A 226 18.76 -12.26 5.03
CA LYS A 226 19.81 -11.91 5.98
C LYS A 226 19.19 -11.67 7.34
N VAL A 227 19.71 -12.32 8.37
CA VAL A 227 19.33 -12.12 9.76
C VAL A 227 20.55 -11.57 10.51
N ASN A 228 20.37 -10.42 11.14
CA ASN A 228 21.39 -9.75 11.93
C ASN A 228 20.94 -9.72 13.39
N MET A 229 21.77 -10.22 14.30
CA MET A 229 21.58 -10.07 15.74
C MET A 229 22.45 -8.92 16.24
N LYS A 230 21.87 -7.98 16.96
CA LYS A 230 22.54 -6.76 17.43
C LYS A 230 22.38 -6.60 18.94
N ASP A 231 23.41 -6.06 19.58
CA ASP A 231 23.35 -5.66 20.99
C ASP A 231 22.60 -4.31 21.16
N SER A 232 22.43 -3.85 22.40
CA SER A 232 21.78 -2.56 22.71
C SER A 232 22.46 -1.34 22.09
N SER A 233 23.72 -1.45 21.66
CA SER A 233 24.44 -0.38 20.95
C SER A 233 24.21 -0.41 19.44
N GLY A 234 23.51 -1.44 18.92
CA GLY A 234 23.29 -1.67 17.50
C GLY A 234 24.45 -2.40 16.80
N LYS A 235 25.44 -2.90 17.56
CA LYS A 235 26.58 -3.63 17.01
C LYS A 235 26.19 -5.09 16.75
N LEU A 236 26.61 -5.60 15.59
CA LEU A 236 26.42 -7.01 15.25
C LEU A 236 27.15 -7.91 16.25
N ILE A 237 26.41 -8.86 16.81
CA ILE A 237 26.92 -9.96 17.61
C ILE A 237 27.33 -11.08 16.65
N ARG A 238 28.55 -11.60 16.82
CA ARG A 238 29.16 -12.62 15.96
C ARG A 238 29.52 -13.85 16.76
#